data_AF-A0A3M2Y7Y5-F1
#
_entry.id   AF-A0A3M2Y7Y5-F1
#
_cell.length_a   1.000
_cell.length_b   1.000
_cell.length_c   1.000
_cell.angle_alpha   90.00
_cell.angle_beta   90.00
_cell.angle_gamma   90.00
#
_symmetry.space_group_name_H-M   'P 1'
#
loop_
_entity.id
_entity.type
_entity.pdbx_description
1 polymer ?
#
loop_
_entity_poly.entity_id
_entity_poly.type
_entity_poly.pdbx_seq_one_letter_code
_entity_poly.pdbx_strand_id
1 'polypeptide(L)' 'YLGDHVRVRLEVAGKTDFFVKQPIAELDPTLSVGDVVPIGWQVEHVRALDPLQQEH' A
#
# COMPACT_ATOMS: atom_id res chain seq x y z
N TYR A 1 2.06 -18.22 -15.29
CA TYR A 1 2.59 -16.98 -15.88
C TYR A 1 2.26 -15.88 -14.89
N LEU A 2 3.15 -15.67 -13.93
CA LEU A 2 2.92 -14.81 -12.76
C LEU A 2 3.57 -13.47 -13.09
N GLY A 3 2.78 -12.38 -13.00
CA GLY A 3 3.22 -11.05 -13.44
C GLY A 3 4.51 -10.59 -12.78
N ASP A 4 5.11 -9.57 -13.38
CA ASP A 4 6.29 -8.83 -12.93
C ASP A 4 6.05 -7.99 -11.67
N HIS A 5 4.91 -8.17 -10.97
CA HIS A 5 4.51 -7.38 -9.80
C HIS A 5 4.13 -8.26 -8.61
N VAL A 6 4.52 -7.82 -7.43
CA VAL A 6 4.05 -8.34 -6.14
C VAL A 6 3.05 -7.39 -5.50
N ARG A 7 2.17 -7.94 -4.66
CA ARG A 7 1.28 -7.17 -3.79
C ARG A 7 1.81 -7.25 -2.36
N VAL A 8 2.26 -6.13 -1.82
CA VAL A 8 2.61 -6.01 -0.41
C VAL A 8 1.37 -5.57 0.34
N ARG A 9 1.01 -6.29 1.42
CA ARG A 9 -0.09 -5.93 2.31
C ARG A 9 0.48 -5.20 3.53
N LEU A 10 -0.11 -4.06 3.87
CA LEU A 10 0.35 -3.20 4.96
C LEU A 10 -0.81 -2.86 5.91
N GLU A 11 -0.43 -2.56 7.15
CA GLU A 11 -1.30 -1.86 8.08
C GLU A 11 -1.04 -0.35 7.98
N VAL A 12 -2.07 0.44 7.68
CA VAL A 12 -1.99 1.89 7.53
C VAL A 12 -3.18 2.54 8.22
N ALA A 13 -2.92 3.49 9.12
CA ALA A 13 -3.96 4.22 9.85
C ALA A 13 -5.03 3.31 10.51
N GLY A 14 -4.59 2.18 11.08
CA GLY A 14 -5.46 1.19 11.74
C GLY A 14 -6.21 0.25 10.80
N LYS A 15 -5.96 0.29 9.49
CA LYS A 15 -6.52 -0.65 8.50
C LYS A 15 -5.47 -1.63 8.01
N THR A 16 -5.79 -2.93 8.01
CA THR A 16 -4.85 -4.02 7.68
C THR A 16 -4.96 -4.53 6.24
N ASP A 17 -5.85 -3.94 5.45
CA ASP A 17 -6.20 -4.31 4.08
C ASP A 17 -5.68 -3.31 3.05
N PHE A 18 -4.58 -2.61 3.36
CA PHE A 18 -3.93 -1.71 2.41
C PHE A 18 -2.93 -2.47 1.54
N PHE A 19 -2.95 -2.24 0.22
CA PHE A 19 -2.08 -2.94 -0.73
C PHE A 19 -1.27 -1.98 -1.59
N VAL A 20 0.03 -2.26 -1.70
CA VAL A 20 0.92 -1.63 -2.68
C VAL A 20 1.30 -2.66 -3.72
N LYS A 21 1.18 -2.30 -5.00
CA LYS A 21 1.71 -3.09 -6.12
C LYS A 21 3.10 -2.56 -6.43
N GLN A 22 4.08 -3.44 -6.45
CA GLN A 22 5.47 -3.09 -6.72
C GLN A 22 6.03 -4.02 -7.79
N PRO A 23 6.77 -3.49 -8.78
CA PRO A 23 7.56 -4.33 -9.68
C PRO A 23 8.51 -5.21 -8.88
N ILE A 24 8.62 -6.50 -9.22
CA ILE A 24 9.51 -7.44 -8.54
C ILE A 24 10.97 -7.00 -8.67
N ALA A 25 11.34 -6.38 -9.79
CA ALA A 25 12.69 -5.88 -10.04
C ALA A 25 13.10 -4.71 -9.12
N GLU A 26 12.13 -4.02 -8.51
CA GLU A 26 12.35 -2.88 -7.61
C GLU A 26 12.15 -3.25 -6.13
N LEU A 27 11.68 -4.47 -5.84
CA LEU A 27 11.42 -4.92 -4.49
C LEU A 27 12.72 -5.02 -3.68
N ASP A 28 12.77 -4.33 -2.54
CA ASP A 28 13.85 -4.50 -1.57
C ASP A 28 13.85 -5.95 -1.04
N PRO A 29 14.91 -6.73 -1.29
CA PRO A 29 14.96 -8.13 -0.88
C PRO A 29 15.08 -8.32 0.64
N THR A 30 15.35 -7.25 1.39
CA THR A 30 15.43 -7.30 2.86
C THR A 30 14.08 -7.11 3.55
N LEU A 31 13.07 -6.64 2.81
CA LEU A 31 11.74 -6.38 3.33
C LEU A 31 11.10 -7.66 3.91
N SER A 32 10.69 -7.57 5.17
CA SER A 32 10.14 -8.68 5.94
C SER A 32 8.79 -8.33 6.57
N VAL A 33 8.00 -9.36 6.90
CA VAL A 33 6.73 -9.17 7.60
C VAL A 33 6.98 -8.61 8.99
N GLY A 34 6.31 -7.51 9.32
CA GLY A 34 6.45 -6.81 10.60
C GLY A 34 7.35 -5.57 10.52
N ASP A 35 8.06 -5.37 9.41
CA ASP A 35 8.85 -4.16 9.21
C ASP A 35 7.95 -2.92 9.17
N VAL A 36 8.42 -1.86 9.83
CA VAL A 36 7.84 -0.52 9.72
C VAL A 36 8.56 0.20 8.60
N VAL A 37 7.85 0.49 7.52
CA VAL A 37 8.42 1.11 6.32
C VAL A 37 7.79 2.48 6.05
N PRO A 38 8.56 3.47 5.55
CA PRO A 38 7.97 4.70 5.06
C PRO A 38 7.16 4.41 3.79
N ILE A 39 5.98 5.00 3.70
CA ILE A 39 5.15 4.97 2.48
C ILE A 39 4.95 6.39 1.97
N GLY A 40 4.86 6.53 0.66
CA GLY A 40 4.65 7.81 0.00
C GLY A 40 3.83 7.66 -1.26
N TRP A 41 3.23 8.78 -1.69
CA TRP A 41 2.46 8.85 -2.94
C TRP A 41 3.06 9.92 -3.84
N GLN A 42 3.05 9.63 -5.13
CA GLN A 42 3.19 10.68 -6.14
C GLN A 42 1.97 11.59 -6.04
N VAL A 43 2.21 12.90 -5.96
CA VAL A 43 1.15 13.89 -5.69
C VAL A 43 0.05 13.84 -6.76
N GLU A 44 0.40 13.49 -7.99
CA GLU A 44 -0.50 13.36 -9.14
C GLU A 44 -1.51 12.21 -8.95
N HIS A 45 -1.19 11.24 -8.10
CA HIS A 45 -2.00 10.04 -7.85
C HIS A 45 -2.81 10.11 -6.54
N VAL A 46 -2.58 11.13 -5.70
CA VAL A 46 -3.34 11.30 -4.45
C VAL A 46 -4.76 11.76 -4.77
N ARG A 47 -5.74 11.17 -4.10
CA ARG A 47 -7.15 11.60 -4.14
C ARG A 47 -7.66 11.71 -2.70
N ALA A 48 -8.23 12.87 -2.38
CA ALA A 48 -9.03 13.03 -1.18
C ALA A 48 -10.49 12.73 -1.55
N LEU A 49 -11.17 11.93 -0.74
CA LEU A 49 -12.59 11.63 -0.89
C LEU A 49 -13.33 12.30 0.27
N ASP A 50 -14.61 12.62 0.03
CA ASP A 50 -15.49 13.07 1.10
C ASP A 50 -15.60 11.98 2.19
N PRO A 51 -15.70 12.37 3.47
CA PRO A 51 -15.86 11.40 4.55
C PRO A 51 -17.15 10.61 4.37
N LEU A 52 -17.11 9.33 4.75
CA LEU A 52 -18.33 8.51 4.77
C LEU A 52 -19.31 9.12 5.76
N GLN A 53 -20.50 9.50 5.27
CA GLN A 53 -21.60 9.87 6.14
C GLN A 53 -22.03 8.62 6.91
N GLN A 54 -21.92 8.65 8.23
CA GLN A 54 -22.44 7.58 9.08
C GLN A 54 -23.97 7.75 9.10
N GLU A 55 -24.71 6.89 8.39
CA GLU A 55 -26.15 6.80 8.54
C GLU A 55 -26.42 6.25 9.96
N HIS A 56 -27.14 7.01 10.79
CA HIS A 56 -27.57 6.61 12.13
C HIS A 56 -28.75 5.63 12.09
#